data_AF-A0A951BG14-F1
#
_entry.id   AF-A0A951BG14-F1
#
_cell.length_a   1.000
_cell.length_b   1.000
_cell.length_c   1.000
_cell.angle_alpha   90.00
_cell.angle_beta   90.00
_cell.angle_gamma   90.00
#
_symmetry.space_group_name_H-M   'P 1'
#
loop_
_entity.id
_entity.type
_entity.pdbx_description
1 polymer ?
#
loop_
_entity_poly.entity_id
_entity_poly.type
_entity_poly.pdbx_seq_one_letter_code
_entity_poly.pdbx_strand_id
1 'polypeptide(L)' 'MSLLSDLAFEARIAARSVAEFVTRSGVRLGVTGLSRSGKTVFITALVHNLIKGGRLPVLRVHAEGRLA' A
#
# COMPACT_ATOMS: atom_id res chain seq x y z
N MET A 1 16.39 -32.47 -13.76
CA MET A 1 16.33 -31.28 -12.89
C MET A 1 17.11 -31.56 -11.63
N SER A 2 17.93 -30.60 -11.18
CA SER A 2 18.86 -30.77 -10.07
C SER A 2 18.14 -30.49 -8.75
N LEU A 3 18.24 -31.38 -7.76
CA LEU A 3 17.70 -31.14 -6.41
C LEU A 3 18.19 -29.80 -5.81
N LEU A 4 19.38 -29.34 -6.20
CA LEU A 4 19.95 -28.07 -5.78
C LEU A 4 19.22 -26.86 -6.43
N SER A 5 18.74 -26.98 -7.68
CA SER A 5 17.99 -25.90 -8.33
C SER A 5 16.61 -25.72 -7.72
N ASP A 6 15.98 -26.83 -7.33
CA ASP A 6 14.63 -26.81 -6.74
C ASP A 6 14.68 -26.20 -5.34
N LEU A 7 15.66 -26.60 -4.52
CA LEU A 7 15.91 -26.00 -3.20
C LEU A 7 16.25 -24.51 -3.29
N ALA A 8 17.09 -24.11 -4.26
CA ALA A 8 17.44 -22.71 -4.46
C ALA A 8 16.22 -21.87 -4.90
N PHE A 9 15.33 -22.45 -5.71
CA PHE A 9 14.09 -21.81 -6.12
C PHE A 9 13.15 -21.60 -4.93
N GLU A 10 12.91 -22.63 -4.12
CA GLU A 10 12.07 -22.54 -2.92
C GLU A 10 12.62 -21.54 -1.90
N ALA A 11 13.94 -21.57 -1.65
CA ALA A 11 14.60 -20.61 -0.76
C ALA A 11 14.41 -19.17 -1.22
N ARG A 12 14.47 -18.91 -2.55
CA ARG A 12 14.23 -17.59 -3.12
C ARG A 12 12.79 -17.13 -2.92
N ILE A 13 11.81 -18.02 -3.08
CA ILE A 13 10.40 -17.69 -2.86
C ILE A 13 10.16 -17.36 -1.38
N ALA A 14 10.66 -18.19 -0.47
CA ALA A 14 10.56 -17.95 0.97
C ALA A 14 11.23 -16.63 1.38
N ALA A 15 12.44 -16.36 0.87
CA ALA A 15 13.15 -15.11 1.11
C ALA A 15 12.38 -13.89 0.60
N ARG A 16 11.72 -13.99 -0.56
CA ARG A 16 10.88 -12.90 -1.10
C ARG A 16 9.67 -12.62 -0.22
N SER A 17 8.97 -13.66 0.26
CA SER A 17 7.83 -13.51 1.15
C SER A 17 8.22 -12.86 2.49
N VAL A 18 9.37 -13.25 3.05
CA VAL A 18 9.91 -12.62 4.26
C VAL A 18 10.31 -11.16 4.00
N ALA A 19 10.98 -10.89 2.88
CA ALA A 19 11.36 -9.53 2.50
C ALA A 19 10.12 -8.64 2.31
N GLU A 20 9.08 -9.14 1.66
CA GLU A 20 7.81 -8.41 1.49
C GLU A 20 7.13 -8.14 2.84
N PHE A 21 7.13 -9.12 3.75
CA PHE A 21 6.57 -8.95 5.10
C PHE A 21 7.30 -7.84 5.89
N VAL A 22 8.63 -7.82 5.83
CA VAL A 22 9.47 -6.85 6.57
C VAL A 22 9.44 -5.47 5.93
N THR A 23 9.32 -5.38 4.60
CA THR A 23 9.26 -4.10 3.87
C THR A 23 7.86 -3.50 3.79
N ARG A 24 6.83 -4.20 4.28
CA ARG A 24 5.44 -3.73 4.25
C ARG A 24 5.22 -2.58 5.23
N SER A 25 5.39 -1.34 4.77
CA SER A 25 5.00 -0.14 5.51
C SER A 25 3.50 0.15 5.30
N GLY A 26 2.64 -0.54 6.05
CA GLY A 26 1.20 -0.32 6.05
C GLY A 26 0.74 0.50 7.25
N VAL A 27 0.02 1.59 7.02
CA VAL A 27 -0.68 2.34 8.09
C VAL A 27 -2.15 1.94 8.09
N ARG A 28 -2.69 1.57 9.25
CA ARG A 28 -4.14 1.34 9.42
C ARG A 28 -4.82 2.67 9.74
N LEU A 29 -5.75 3.08 8.88
CA LEU A 29 -6.53 4.30 9.05
C LEU A 29 -8.00 3.95 9.35
N GLY A 30 -8.46 4.30 10.55
CA GLY A 30 -9.87 4.22 10.90
C GLY A 30 -10.66 5.38 10.29
N VAL A 31 -11.75 5.10 9.58
CA VAL A 31 -12.68 6.12 9.06
C VAL A 31 -14.03 5.95 9.77
N THR A 32 -14.50 7.00 10.44
CA THR A 32 -15.73 6.99 11.24
C THR A 32 -16.70 8.10 10.84
N GLY A 33 -17.91 8.09 11.41
CA GLY A 33 -19.00 9.03 11.15
C GLY A 33 -20.39 8.39 11.24
N LEU A 34 -21.42 9.20 11.49
CA LEU A 34 -22.82 8.78 11.56
C LEU A 34 -23.31 8.14 10.24
N SER A 35 -24.46 7.46 10.28
CA SER A 35 -25.07 6.93 9.05
C SER A 35 -25.29 8.06 8.03
N ARG A 36 -25.03 7.77 6.74
CA ARG A 36 -25.14 8.72 5.62
C ARG A 36 -24.19 9.94 5.68
N SER A 37 -23.20 9.97 6.57
CA SER A 37 -22.19 11.06 6.63
C SER A 37 -21.16 11.05 5.48
N GLY A 38 -21.29 10.15 4.50
CA GLY A 38 -20.41 10.10 3.34
C GLY A 38 -19.10 9.30 3.50
N LYS A 39 -18.96 8.47 4.54
CA LYS A 39 -17.73 7.64 4.77
C LYS A 39 -17.26 6.87 3.53
N THR A 40 -18.19 6.24 2.80
CA THR A 40 -17.86 5.48 1.58
C THR A 40 -17.34 6.39 0.47
N VAL A 41 -18.04 7.49 0.19
CA VAL A 41 -17.64 8.47 -0.84
C VAL A 41 -16.27 9.06 -0.50
N PHE A 42 -16.02 9.36 0.77
CA PHE A 42 -14.73 9.82 1.27
C PHE A 42 -13.62 8.80 0.98
N ILE A 43 -13.79 7.53 1.37
CA ILE A 43 -12.79 6.48 1.11
C ILE A 43 -12.55 6.32 -0.39
N THR A 44 -13.61 6.28 -1.20
CA THR A 44 -13.49 6.16 -2.65
C THR A 44 -12.71 7.31 -3.26
N ALA A 45 -13.03 8.55 -2.90
CA ALA A 45 -12.33 9.73 -3.40
C ALA A 45 -10.86 9.76 -2.94
N LEU A 46 -10.58 9.37 -1.69
CA LEU A 46 -9.23 9.28 -1.15
C LEU A 46 -8.39 8.27 -1.96
N VAL A 47 -8.90 7.04 -2.13
CA VAL A 47 -8.22 5.99 -2.89
C VAL A 47 -8.01 6.41 -4.35
N HIS A 48 -9.03 6.99 -4.99
CA HIS A 48 -8.93 7.47 -6.36
C HIS A 48 -7.81 8.51 -6.53
N ASN A 49 -7.73 9.50 -5.64
CA ASN A 49 -6.70 10.54 -5.72
C ASN A 49 -5.29 10.01 -5.39
N LEU A 50 -5.16 9.07 -4.46
CA LEU A 50 -3.86 8.44 -4.15
C LEU A 50 -3.33 7.63 -5.35
N ILE A 51 -4.19 6.87 -6.03
CA ILE A 51 -3.79 6.04 -7.18
C ILE A 51 -3.51 6.89 -8.42
N LYS A 52 -4.32 7.92 -8.68
CA LYS A 52 -4.20 8.75 -9.90
C LYS A 52 -3.24 9.92 -9.76
N GLY A 53 -2.66 10.15 -8.59
CA GLY A 53 -1.85 11.35 -8.32
C GLY A 53 -2.68 12.64 -8.44
N GLY A 54 -3.94 12.59 -7.99
CA GLY A 54 -4.83 13.75 -8.02
C GLY A 54 -4.41 14.83 -7.02
N ARG A 55 -5.10 15.98 -7.02
CA ARG A 55 -4.74 17.10 -6.13
C ARG A 55 -5.01 16.72 -4.68
N LEU A 56 -3.95 16.54 -3.89
CA LEU A 56 -4.01 16.29 -2.45
C LEU A 56 -3.43 17.49 -1.67
N PRO A 57 -4.12 18.65 -1.63
CA PRO A 57 -3.55 19.91 -1.14
C PRO A 57 -3.16 19.88 0.34
N VAL A 58 -3.82 19.04 1.15
CA VAL A 58 -3.53 18.89 2.59
C VAL A 58 -2.46 17.81 2.84
N LEU A 59 -2.16 16.97 1.85
CA LEU A 59 -1.15 15.92 2.00
C LEU A 59 0.23 16.49 1.69
N ARG A 60 0.88 17.05 2.71
CA ARG A 60 2.19 17.71 2.61
C ARG A 60 3.25 16.89 1.87
N VAL A 61 3.29 15.57 2.07
CA VAL A 61 4.24 14.68 1.37
C VAL A 61 4.06 14.72 -0.14
N HIS A 62 2.81 14.83 -0.61
CA HIS A 62 2.49 15.00 -2.03
C HIS A 62 2.86 16.40 -2.52
N ALA A 63 2.52 17.44 -1.75
CA ALA A 63 2.80 18.83 -2.10
C ALA A 63 4.30 19.14 -2.18
N GLU A 64 5.11 18.50 -1.34
CA GLU A 64 6.58 18.58 -1.34
C GLU A 64 7.23 17.67 -2.39
N GLY A 65 6.45 16.94 -3.20
CA GLY A 65 6.98 16.05 -4.25
C GLY A 65 7.75 14.84 -3.71
N ARG A 66 7.52 14.43 -2.46
CA ARG A 66 8.22 13.30 -1.81
C ARG A 66 7.52 11.96 -1.97
N LEU A 67 6.32 11.94 -2.56
CA LEU A 67 5.66 10.71 -2.97
C LEU A 67 6.19 10.34 -4.37
N ALA A 68 7.05 9.32 -4.43
CA ALA A 68 7.64 8.74 -5.64
C ALA A 68 7.00 7.38 -5.95
#